data_AF-L7ZVS0-F1
#
_entry.id   AF-L7ZVS0-F1
#
_cell.length_a   1.000
_cell.length_b   1.000
_cell.length_c   1.000
_cell.angle_alpha   90.00
_cell.angle_beta   90.00
_cell.angle_gamma   90.00
#
_symmetry.space_group_name_H-M   'P 1'
#
loop_
_entity.id
_entity.type
_entity.pdbx_description
1 polymer ?
#
loop_
_entity_poly.entity_id
_entity_poly.type
_entity_poly.pdbx_seq_one_letter_code
_entity_poly.pdbx_strand_id
1 'polypeptide(L)'
;MKHLSIDRLHTQFAAGTTHTFPLIGRMYTLTHSDATGDLYLAIGRSFATTRLNAMRDEVLGEWKQAGQHLALFIYVFVGSKQMGKEENIRRKQVFEQELTLALEAIRYGDRHFFRHFPSCDGSPILVHFTSEYPELNRTETYGIPYMYR
;
A
#
# COMPACT_ATOMS: atom_id res chain seq x y z
N MET A 1 17.31 8.21 2.44
CA MET A 1 15.95 7.63 2.41
C MET A 1 15.01 8.75 2.01
N LYS A 2 14.07 8.49 1.09
CA LYS A 2 13.01 9.46 0.78
C LYS A 2 12.04 9.47 1.97
N HIS A 3 11.71 10.64 2.49
CA HIS A 3 10.71 10.81 3.54
C HIS A 3 9.46 11.45 2.95
N LEU A 4 8.30 11.11 3.51
CA LEU A 4 7.03 11.68 3.09
C LEU A 4 7.01 13.22 3.19
N SER A 5 6.77 13.88 2.05
CA SER A 5 6.42 15.30 2.00
C SER A 5 4.90 15.43 2.11
N ILE A 6 4.42 15.85 3.28
CA ILE A 6 2.99 15.85 3.62
C ILE A 6 2.16 16.71 2.66
N ASP A 7 2.72 17.83 2.21
CA ASP A 7 2.14 18.76 1.24
C ASP A 7 1.91 18.15 -0.14
N ARG A 8 2.58 17.03 -0.43
CA ARG A 8 2.49 16.29 -1.69
C ARG A 8 1.62 15.03 -1.60
N LEU A 9 1.01 14.77 -0.44
CA LEU A 9 0.10 13.65 -0.25
C LEU A 9 -1.35 14.10 -0.33
N HIS A 10 -2.04 13.64 -1.37
CA HIS A 10 -3.46 13.90 -1.59
C HIS A 10 -4.28 12.69 -1.19
N THR A 11 -5.06 12.79 -0.11
CA THR A 11 -5.93 11.70 0.36
C THR A 11 -7.38 11.95 -0.04
N GLN A 12 -8.03 10.92 -0.60
CA GLN A 12 -9.44 10.97 -0.98
C GLN A 12 -10.19 9.74 -0.46
N PHE A 13 -11.43 9.94 -0.05
CA PHE A 13 -12.30 8.89 0.47
C PHE A 13 -13.41 8.59 -0.53
N ALA A 14 -13.55 7.32 -0.91
CA ALA A 14 -14.63 6.86 -1.77
C ALA A 14 -15.97 6.86 -1.02
N ALA A 15 -17.07 6.84 -1.77
CA ALA A 15 -18.42 6.78 -1.20
C ALA A 15 -18.56 5.61 -0.20
N GLY A 16 -19.22 5.88 0.92
CA GLY A 16 -19.41 4.89 1.99
C GLY A 16 -18.16 4.61 2.85
N THR A 17 -17.13 5.45 2.74
CA THR A 17 -15.93 5.42 3.57
C THR A 17 -15.73 6.78 4.23
N THR A 18 -15.43 6.80 5.51
CA THR A 18 -15.15 8.01 6.29
C THR A 18 -13.70 8.00 6.80
N HIS A 19 -13.31 9.07 7.48
CA HIS A 19 -12.02 9.17 8.16
C HIS A 19 -11.77 8.08 9.21
N THR A 20 -12.80 7.36 9.67
CA THR A 20 -12.67 6.33 10.71
C THR A 20 -13.36 5.02 10.38
N PHE A 21 -14.28 4.94 9.41
CA PHE A 21 -14.98 3.72 9.06
C PHE A 21 -14.95 3.41 7.56
N PRO A 22 -15.09 2.15 7.17
CA PRO A 22 -15.09 0.96 8.02
C PRO A 22 -13.68 0.57 8.48
N LEU A 23 -13.57 -0.34 9.46
CA LEU A 23 -12.34 -1.05 9.81
C LEU A 23 -12.15 -2.26 8.88
N ILE A 24 -13.13 -3.15 8.86
CA ILE A 24 -13.14 -4.32 7.98
C ILE A 24 -13.53 -3.91 6.56
N GLY A 25 -12.76 -4.37 5.58
CA GLY A 25 -12.97 -4.03 4.17
C GLY A 25 -12.49 -2.63 3.81
N ARG A 26 -11.71 -1.96 4.67
CA ARG A 26 -11.01 -0.73 4.32
C ARG A 26 -9.81 -1.07 3.43
N MET A 27 -9.81 -0.48 2.25
CA MET A 27 -8.82 -0.68 1.21
C MET A 27 -8.14 0.63 0.84
N TYR A 28 -6.90 0.51 0.38
CA TYR A 28 -5.99 1.58 0.01
C TYR A 28 -5.54 1.35 -1.43
N THR A 29 -5.55 2.41 -2.23
CA THR A 29 -4.89 2.47 -3.54
C THR A 29 -4.01 3.69 -3.53
N LEU A 30 -2.71 3.49 -3.42
CA LEU A 30 -1.71 4.54 -3.48
C LEU A 30 -1.09 4.54 -4.89
N THR A 31 -1.11 5.70 -5.53
CA THR A 31 -0.49 5.95 -6.84
C THR A 31 0.45 7.15 -6.73
N HIS A 32 1.41 7.24 -7.63
CA HIS A 32 2.37 8.35 -7.68
C HIS A 32 2.39 8.99 -9.06
N SER A 33 2.78 10.26 -9.11
CA SER A 33 2.97 10.99 -10.36
C SER A 33 4.46 11.25 -10.58
N ASP A 34 5.05 10.62 -11.59
CA ASP A 34 6.46 10.87 -11.96
C ASP A 34 6.74 12.34 -12.31
N ALA A 35 5.77 13.03 -12.89
CA ALA A 35 5.92 14.41 -13.35
C ALA A 35 5.99 15.41 -12.19
N THR A 36 5.24 15.18 -11.12
CA THR A 36 5.12 16.13 -9.99
C THR A 36 5.84 15.64 -8.73
N GLY A 37 5.98 14.32 -8.59
CA GLY A 37 6.39 13.65 -7.35
C GLY A 37 5.27 13.54 -6.31
N ASP A 38 4.02 13.84 -6.68
CA ASP A 38 2.88 13.77 -5.77
C ASP A 38 2.41 12.33 -5.56
N LEU A 39 1.90 12.07 -4.35
CA LEU A 39 1.28 10.81 -3.94
C LEU A 39 -0.22 11.00 -3.81
N TYR A 40 -0.98 10.04 -4.34
CA TYR A 40 -2.44 10.05 -4.32
C TYR A 40 -2.95 8.80 -3.64
N LEU A 41 -3.50 8.95 -2.44
CA LEU A 41 -4.07 7.87 -1.65
C LEU A 41 -5.60 7.88 -1.78
N ALA A 42 -6.15 6.85 -2.39
CA ALA A 42 -7.58 6.58 -2.38
C ALA A 42 -7.92 5.55 -1.29
N ILE A 43 -8.88 5.87 -0.44
CA ILE A 43 -9.35 5.01 0.67
C ILE A 43 -10.81 4.66 0.42
N GLY A 44 -11.13 3.37 0.41
CA GLY A 44 -12.47 2.91 0.04
C GLY A 44 -12.78 1.49 0.50
N ARG A 45 -13.87 0.93 -0.04
CA ARG A 45 -14.30 -0.48 0.16
C ARG A 45 -13.91 -1.40 -1.00
N SER A 46 -13.23 -0.84 -1.99
CA SER A 46 -12.69 -1.50 -3.18
C SER A 46 -11.45 -0.75 -3.63
N PHE A 47 -10.53 -1.42 -4.33
CA PHE A 47 -9.44 -0.72 -4.98
C PHE A 47 -9.96 0.28 -6.02
N ALA A 48 -9.30 1.43 -6.13
CA ALA A 48 -9.63 2.46 -7.12
C ALA A 48 -9.10 2.04 -8.50
N THR A 49 -9.73 1.04 -9.12
CA THR A 49 -9.27 0.43 -10.38
C THR A 49 -9.13 1.43 -11.53
N THR A 50 -9.90 2.52 -11.50
CA THR A 50 -9.82 3.64 -12.45
C THR A 50 -8.53 4.44 -12.37
N ARG A 51 -7.72 4.27 -11.31
CA ARG A 51 -6.41 4.93 -11.13
C ARG A 51 -5.23 4.04 -11.51
N LEU A 52 -5.47 2.79 -11.86
CA LEU A 52 -4.41 1.88 -12.26
C LEU A 52 -3.95 2.24 -13.66
N ASN A 53 -2.64 2.16 -13.88
CA ASN A 53 -2.02 2.44 -15.17
C ASN A 53 -1.39 1.15 -15.74
N ALA A 54 -0.90 1.21 -16.98
CA ALA A 54 -0.24 0.07 -17.61
C ALA A 54 1.09 -0.31 -16.93
N MET A 55 1.76 0.63 -16.26
CA MET A 55 3.01 0.42 -15.53
C MET A 55 2.81 -0.37 -14.22
N ARG A 56 1.59 -0.40 -13.69
CA ARG A 56 1.21 -1.15 -12.49
C ARG A 56 2.14 -0.84 -11.30
N ASP A 57 2.42 0.44 -11.11
CA ASP A 57 3.30 1.00 -10.09
C ASP A 57 2.57 1.41 -8.80
N GLU A 58 1.28 1.12 -8.72
CA GLU A 58 0.49 1.34 -7.51
C GLU A 58 0.91 0.44 -6.35
N VAL A 59 0.65 0.92 -5.13
CA VAL A 59 0.66 0.11 -3.92
C VAL A 59 -0.78 -0.05 -3.45
N LEU A 60 -1.25 -1.30 -3.43
CA LEU A 60 -2.58 -1.64 -2.95
C LEU A 60 -2.50 -2.12 -1.51
N GLY A 61 -3.49 -1.81 -0.69
CA GLY A 61 -3.53 -2.26 0.68
C GLY A 61 -4.94 -2.62 1.14
N GLU A 62 -5.10 -3.57 2.04
CA GLU A 62 -6.38 -3.86 2.67
C GLU A 62 -6.20 -4.41 4.09
N TRP A 63 -7.13 -4.05 4.97
CA TRP A 63 -7.22 -4.67 6.29
C TRP A 63 -7.90 -6.02 6.19
N LYS A 64 -7.18 -7.08 6.56
CA LYS A 64 -7.73 -8.44 6.68
C LYS A 64 -7.76 -8.92 8.11
N GLN A 65 -8.75 -9.75 8.39
CA GLN A 65 -8.82 -10.51 9.62
C GLN A 65 -8.02 -11.81 9.47
N ALA A 66 -7.05 -12.01 10.37
CA ALA A 66 -6.24 -13.20 10.51
C ALA A 66 -6.53 -13.82 11.88
N GLY A 67 -7.58 -14.65 11.96
CA GLY A 67 -8.09 -15.16 13.23
C GLY A 67 -8.65 -14.04 14.11
N GLN A 68 -8.09 -13.88 15.31
CA GLN A 68 -8.48 -12.81 16.25
C GLN A 68 -7.74 -11.49 16.01
N HIS A 69 -6.76 -11.47 15.11
CA HIS A 69 -5.93 -10.30 14.83
C HIS A 69 -6.28 -9.67 13.48
N LEU A 70 -5.95 -8.40 13.33
CA LEU A 70 -5.95 -7.71 12.05
C LEU A 70 -4.53 -7.70 11.48
N ALA A 71 -4.42 -7.71 10.17
CA ALA A 71 -3.18 -7.50 9.45
C ALA A 71 -3.44 -6.55 8.29
N LEU A 72 -2.48 -5.65 8.05
CA LEU A 72 -2.47 -4.82 6.85
C LEU A 72 -1.77 -5.59 5.74
N PHE A 73 -2.55 -6.06 4.78
CA PHE A 73 -2.00 -6.72 3.59
C PHE A 73 -1.74 -5.69 2.51
N ILE A 74 -0.53 -5.68 1.99
CA ILE A 74 -0.09 -4.82 0.89
C ILE A 74 0.18 -5.70 -0.34
N TYR A 75 -0.21 -5.23 -1.51
CA TYR A 75 0.04 -5.90 -2.79
C TYR A 75 0.79 -4.96 -3.72
N VAL A 76 1.86 -5.47 -4.32
CA VAL A 76 2.64 -4.78 -5.35
C VAL A 76 2.87 -5.72 -6.53
N PHE A 77 2.63 -5.22 -7.74
CA PHE A 77 2.85 -6.01 -8.95
C PHE A 77 4.28 -5.82 -9.47
N VAL A 78 5.10 -6.86 -9.33
CA VAL A 78 6.50 -6.81 -9.77
C VAL A 78 6.67 -7.29 -11.21
N GLY A 79 5.79 -8.16 -11.71
CA GLY A 79 5.70 -8.38 -13.15
C GLY A 79 5.16 -9.73 -13.64
N SER A 80 5.20 -9.92 -14.95
CA SER A 80 4.78 -11.15 -15.65
C SER A 80 5.96 -11.80 -16.38
N LYS A 81 5.78 -12.99 -16.95
CA LYS A 81 6.80 -13.63 -17.80
C LYS A 81 7.09 -12.84 -19.08
N GLN A 82 6.14 -12.05 -19.57
CA GLN A 82 6.30 -11.25 -20.79
C GLN A 82 7.35 -10.14 -20.64
N MET A 83 7.49 -9.57 -19.43
CA MET A 83 8.51 -8.55 -19.14
C MET A 83 9.91 -9.14 -18.94
N GLY A 84 10.00 -10.45 -18.70
CA GLY A 84 11.26 -11.13 -18.42
C GLY A 84 11.68 -11.06 -16.95
N LYS A 85 12.45 -12.06 -16.54
CA LYS A 85 12.83 -12.26 -15.13
C LYS A 85 13.68 -11.13 -14.56
N GLU A 86 14.65 -10.64 -15.33
CA GLU A 86 15.58 -9.58 -14.89
C GLU A 86 14.86 -8.28 -14.59
N GLU A 87 13.91 -7.89 -15.44
CA GLU A 87 13.10 -6.70 -15.20
C GLU A 87 12.20 -6.86 -13.97
N ASN A 88 11.60 -8.03 -13.75
CA ASN A 88 10.79 -8.28 -12.55
C ASN A 88 11.65 -8.23 -11.27
N ILE A 89 12.91 -8.69 -11.32
CA ILE A 89 13.86 -8.54 -10.21
C ILE A 89 14.14 -7.06 -9.94
N ARG A 90 14.45 -6.28 -10.99
CA ARG A 90 14.72 -4.84 -10.88
C ARG A 90 13.51 -4.10 -10.30
N ARG A 91 12.30 -4.40 -10.78
CA ARG A 91 11.06 -3.81 -10.27
C ARG A 91 10.81 -4.16 -8.80
N LYS A 92 11.07 -5.40 -8.37
CA LYS A 92 10.98 -5.77 -6.95
C LYS A 92 11.93 -4.93 -6.10
N GLN A 93 13.18 -4.75 -6.54
CA GLN A 93 14.17 -3.93 -5.82
C GLN A 93 13.76 -2.46 -5.71
N VAL A 94 13.14 -1.91 -6.76
CA VAL A 94 12.58 -0.55 -6.71
C VAL A 94 11.45 -0.48 -5.69
N PHE A 95 10.50 -1.42 -5.70
CA PHE A 95 9.43 -1.44 -4.71
C PHE A 95 9.97 -1.60 -3.27
N GLU A 96 10.97 -2.44 -3.04
CA GLU A 96 11.61 -2.56 -1.71
C GLU A 96 12.14 -1.22 -1.19
N GLN A 97 12.66 -0.37 -2.07
CA GLN A 97 13.15 0.97 -1.72
C GLN A 97 12.03 1.99 -1.48
N GLU A 98 10.92 1.88 -2.23
CA GLU A 98 9.80 2.84 -2.17
C GLU A 98 8.72 2.45 -1.15
N LEU A 99 8.68 1.19 -0.70
CA LEU A 99 7.66 0.68 0.24
C LEU A 99 7.63 1.45 1.56
N THR A 100 8.77 1.91 2.06
CA THR A 100 8.82 2.76 3.27
C THR A 100 7.98 4.02 3.08
N LEU A 101 8.17 4.74 1.97
CA LEU A 101 7.42 5.95 1.65
C LEU A 101 5.94 5.65 1.44
N ALA A 102 5.61 4.53 0.79
CA ALA A 102 4.23 4.12 0.58
C ALA A 102 3.50 3.80 1.90
N LEU A 103 4.18 3.14 2.83
CA LEU A 103 3.64 2.81 4.14
C LEU A 103 3.48 4.06 5.01
N GLU A 104 4.43 4.98 4.98
CA GLU A 104 4.30 6.32 5.60
C GLU A 104 3.08 7.06 5.04
N ALA A 105 2.90 7.05 3.70
CA ALA A 105 1.78 7.71 3.05
C ALA A 105 0.42 7.12 3.45
N ILE A 106 0.29 5.78 3.49
CA ILE A 106 -0.93 5.11 3.95
C ILE A 106 -1.19 5.46 5.42
N ARG A 107 -0.16 5.35 6.26
CA ARG A 107 -0.26 5.56 7.71
C ARG A 107 -0.63 7.00 8.06
N TYR A 108 -0.01 7.98 7.40
CA TYR A 108 -0.28 9.40 7.62
C TYR A 108 -1.58 9.87 6.94
N GLY A 109 -1.83 9.42 5.71
CA GLY A 109 -3.04 9.76 4.96
C GLY A 109 -4.31 9.32 5.67
N ASP A 110 -4.24 8.17 6.36
CA ASP A 110 -5.34 7.63 7.16
C ASP A 110 -5.18 7.85 8.68
N ARG A 111 -4.40 8.86 9.09
CA ARG A 111 -4.07 9.11 10.51
C ARG A 111 -5.26 9.21 11.47
N HIS A 112 -6.42 9.66 11.00
CA HIS A 112 -7.63 9.75 11.82
C HIS A 112 -8.20 8.36 12.14
N PHE A 113 -8.12 7.42 11.20
CA PHE A 113 -8.49 6.03 11.40
C PHE A 113 -7.58 5.36 12.42
N PHE A 114 -6.26 5.52 12.29
CA PHE A 114 -5.30 4.96 13.25
C PHE A 114 -5.43 5.56 14.66
N ARG A 115 -5.78 6.85 14.78
CA ARG A 115 -6.12 7.46 16.08
C ARG A 115 -7.40 6.87 16.68
N HIS A 116 -8.37 6.52 15.84
CA HIS A 116 -9.64 5.93 16.28
C HIS A 116 -9.50 4.43 16.62
N PHE A 117 -8.63 3.71 15.92
CA PHE A 117 -8.29 2.30 16.18
C PHE A 117 -6.79 2.12 16.46
N PRO A 118 -6.29 2.48 17.65
CA PRO A 118 -4.86 2.37 17.98
C PRO A 118 -4.30 0.94 17.90
N SER A 119 -5.13 -0.08 18.03
CA SER A 119 -4.71 -1.49 17.87
C SER A 119 -4.19 -1.79 16.45
N CYS A 120 -4.62 -1.03 15.44
CA CYS A 120 -4.10 -1.14 14.08
C CYS A 120 -2.61 -0.77 14.00
N ASP A 121 -2.09 0.10 14.87
CA ASP A 121 -0.67 0.45 14.89
C ASP A 121 0.24 -0.70 15.32
N GLY A 122 -0.29 -1.66 16.08
CA GLY A 122 0.41 -2.87 16.49
C GLY A 122 0.17 -4.09 15.59
N SER A 123 -0.60 -3.93 14.51
CA SER A 123 -0.95 -5.04 13.61
C SER A 123 0.19 -5.31 12.62
N PRO A 124 0.46 -6.58 12.23
CA PRO A 124 1.50 -6.88 11.25
C PRO A 124 1.18 -6.31 9.86
N ILE A 125 2.23 -5.85 9.17
CA ILE A 125 2.20 -5.52 7.74
C ILE A 125 2.78 -6.68 6.95
N LEU A 126 2.00 -7.19 6.00
CA LEU A 126 2.37 -8.29 5.12
C LEU A 126 2.35 -7.78 3.68
N VAL A 127 3.52 -7.68 3.04
CA VAL A 127 3.65 -7.25 1.65
C VAL A 127 3.76 -8.47 0.76
N HIS A 128 2.80 -8.63 -0.15
CA HIS A 128 2.82 -9.66 -1.19
C HIS A 128 3.31 -9.07 -2.51
N PHE A 129 4.45 -9.56 -2.98
CA PHE A 129 4.98 -9.26 -4.30
C PHE A 129 4.36 -10.21 -5.31
N THR A 130 3.54 -9.70 -6.24
CA THR A 130 2.88 -10.51 -7.26
C THR A 130 3.75 -10.66 -8.50
N SER A 131 4.10 -11.91 -8.84
CA SER A 131 4.90 -12.27 -10.00
C SER A 131 4.46 -13.59 -10.61
N GLU A 132 4.69 -13.79 -11.91
CA GLU A 132 4.59 -15.12 -12.53
C GLU A 132 5.85 -15.99 -12.33
N TYR A 133 6.92 -15.42 -11.77
CA TYR A 133 8.12 -16.14 -11.34
C TYR A 133 7.98 -16.52 -9.86
N PRO A 134 7.90 -17.83 -9.51
CA PRO A 134 7.61 -18.28 -8.14
C PRO A 134 8.57 -17.73 -7.07
N GLU A 135 9.84 -17.55 -7.40
CA GLU A 135 10.87 -17.02 -6.50
C GLU A 135 10.66 -15.55 -6.12
N LEU A 136 9.94 -14.80 -6.95
CA LEU A 136 9.53 -13.41 -6.70
C LEU A 136 8.12 -13.32 -6.12
N ASN A 137 7.28 -14.33 -6.33
CA ASN A 137 5.89 -14.37 -5.90
C ASN A 137 5.73 -14.78 -4.43
N ARG A 138 6.05 -13.87 -3.53
CA ARG A 138 6.16 -14.18 -2.09
C ARG A 138 5.64 -13.06 -1.21
N THR A 139 5.26 -13.45 0.01
CA THR A 139 4.84 -12.53 1.06
C THR A 139 5.97 -12.34 2.06
N GLU A 140 6.23 -11.09 2.42
CA GLU A 140 7.28 -10.68 3.36
C GLU A 140 6.70 -9.78 4.46
N THR A 141 7.31 -9.79 5.65
CA THR A 141 6.88 -8.97 6.79
C THR A 141 7.58 -7.61 6.78
N TYR A 142 6.82 -6.53 6.91
CA TYR A 142 7.31 -5.14 6.93
C TYR A 142 7.04 -4.48 8.29
N GLY A 143 7.13 -5.24 9.37
CA GLY A 143 6.91 -4.72 10.72
C GLY A 143 5.44 -4.38 10.99
N ILE A 144 5.21 -3.21 11.59
CA ILE A 144 3.89 -2.73 12.05
C ILE A 144 3.69 -1.25 11.66
N PRO A 145 2.44 -0.77 11.49
CA PRO A 145 2.18 0.61 11.06
C PRO A 145 2.77 1.68 11.98
N TYR A 146 2.97 1.39 13.26
CA TYR A 146 3.64 2.31 14.20
C TYR A 146 5.04 2.74 13.75
N MET A 147 5.76 1.89 13.01
CA MET A 147 7.11 2.18 12.52
C MET A 147 7.14 3.24 11.39
N TYR A 148 5.98 3.56 10.82
CA TYR A 148 5.81 4.45 9.66
C TYR A 148 4.98 5.69 10.00
N ARG A 149 4.98 6.09 11.28
CA ARG A 149 4.19 7.21 11.81
C ARG A 149 4.80 8.58 11.50
#